data_AF-A0A7L2ISE2-F1
#
_entry.id   AF-A0A7L2ISE2-F1
#
_cell.length_a   1.000
_cell.length_b   1.000
_cell.length_c   1.000
_cell.angle_alpha   90.00
_cell.angle_beta   90.00
_cell.angle_gamma   90.00
#
_symmetry.space_group_name_H-M   'P 1'
#
loop_
_entity.id
_entity.type
_entity.pdbx_description
1 polymer ?
#
loop_
_entity_poly.entity_id
_entity_poly.type
_entity_poly.pdbx_seq_one_letter_code
_entity_poly.pdbx_strand_id
1 'polypeptide(L)'
;VTGFDLWGAVAATGVVCTFYCTLGGLKAVVWTDVFQVGIMVAGFSAVIIRAVVVQEGIGHIVNDSYYGGRLNFWDFNPNPLQRHTFWTIIIGGTFTWTGIYGVNQSQVQRYIACKNRFHAKMSLYINLVGLWAILVCATLCGLTLYSIYKDCDPWTAGQVSALDQLMPYLVLDILRDFPGVPGLFVASAYSGTLSTVSSSINALAAVTVEDLIRPHFKSLSEKKLSWISMGMSLFYGGVCIAMAALASLLGALLQAALSIFGMVGGPLLGLFALGILCSFANGIGAFVGLISGFTISLWVGIGAQIYPPLPERTNPLYLSVEGCNISTGNLTATESPLTFFNVSAAERPALADNWYSLSYLYFSTLGTLITMVVGIIISLLTGGLKQNTDRRFLLTKEDFLSNFSWSKSETKVEVLNRQSFTVRAEGMDNPAFSHIEMDIASTKNKANGLHI
;
A
#
# COMPACT_ATOMS: atom_id res chain seq x y z
N VAL A 1 -5.61 -15.26 18.31
CA VAL A 1 -4.37 -16.05 18.56
C VAL A 1 -3.79 -15.83 19.96
N THR A 2 -3.53 -14.60 20.39
CA THR A 2 -2.85 -14.33 21.68
C THR A 2 -3.80 -14.13 22.88
N GLY A 3 -5.11 -14.02 22.66
CA GLY A 3 -6.09 -13.69 23.70
C GLY A 3 -6.08 -12.22 24.15
N PHE A 4 -5.26 -11.38 23.52
CA PHE A 4 -5.27 -9.94 23.76
C PHE A 4 -6.56 -9.31 23.25
N ASP A 5 -7.05 -8.32 23.99
CA ASP A 5 -8.06 -7.40 23.49
C ASP A 5 -7.53 -6.63 22.27
N LEU A 6 -8.43 -6.35 21.32
CA LEU A 6 -8.12 -5.66 20.07
C LEU A 6 -7.42 -4.32 20.32
N TRP A 7 -7.92 -3.53 21.27
CA TRP A 7 -7.37 -2.22 21.57
C TRP A 7 -6.00 -2.31 22.26
N GLY A 8 -5.82 -3.32 23.10
CA GLY A 8 -4.51 -3.65 23.68
C GLY A 8 -3.47 -3.97 22.60
N ALA A 9 -3.84 -4.79 21.61
CA ALA A 9 -2.98 -5.14 20.48
C ALA A 9 -2.65 -3.93 19.59
N VAL A 10 -3.64 -3.10 19.27
CA VAL A 10 -3.47 -1.87 18.48
C VAL A 10 -2.56 -0.87 19.20
N ALA A 11 -2.82 -0.61 20.49
CA ALA A 11 -2.02 0.32 21.28
C ALA A 11 -0.57 -0.17 21.41
N ALA A 12 -0.35 -1.45 21.74
CA ALA A 12 1.00 -2.01 21.86
C ALA A 12 1.77 -1.89 20.55
N THR A 13 1.14 -2.23 19.42
CA THR A 13 1.76 -2.17 18.09
C THR A 13 2.08 -0.73 17.70
N GLY A 14 1.14 0.19 17.92
CA GLY A 14 1.34 1.61 17.64
C GLY A 14 2.46 2.22 18.47
N VAL A 15 2.51 1.91 19.77
CA VAL A 15 3.58 2.41 20.67
C VAL A 15 4.94 1.87 20.25
N VAL A 16 5.07 0.56 20.03
CA VAL A 16 6.32 -0.05 19.58
C VAL A 16 6.76 0.55 18.25
N CYS A 17 5.83 0.65 17.28
CA CYS A 17 6.11 1.22 15.97
C CYS A 17 6.62 2.65 16.08
N THR A 18 5.88 3.48 16.80
CA THR A 18 6.21 4.90 16.95
C THR A 18 7.55 5.08 17.63
N PHE A 19 7.85 4.28 18.66
CA PHE A 19 9.10 4.36 19.41
C PHE A 19 10.32 4.10 18.52
N TYR A 20 10.35 2.99 17.76
CA TYR A 20 11.51 2.71 16.92
C TYR A 20 11.61 3.64 15.69
N CYS A 21 10.48 4.12 15.18
CA CYS A 21 10.47 5.15 14.11
C CYS A 21 11.08 6.46 14.60
N THR A 22 10.74 6.86 15.82
CA THR A 22 11.21 8.11 16.42
C THR A 22 12.72 8.07 16.71
N LEU A 23 13.25 6.93 17.16
CA LEU A 23 14.66 6.80 17.53
C LEU A 23 15.59 6.48 16.35
N GLY A 24 15.09 5.76 15.36
CA GLY A 24 15.95 5.08 14.39
C GLY A 24 16.11 5.76 13.03
N GLY A 25 15.25 6.73 12.70
CA GLY A 25 15.23 7.37 11.39
C GLY A 25 15.00 6.39 10.23
N LEU A 26 15.14 6.86 8.98
CA LEU A 26 14.92 6.03 7.79
C LEU A 26 15.86 4.80 7.76
N LYS A 27 17.08 4.95 8.25
CA LYS A 27 18.08 3.86 8.19
C LYS A 27 17.68 2.67 9.08
N ALA A 28 17.26 2.92 10.32
CA ALA A 28 16.82 1.83 11.18
C ALA A 28 15.55 1.17 10.66
N VAL A 29 14.60 1.97 10.15
CA VAL A 29 13.36 1.46 9.52
C VAL A 29 13.69 0.50 8.37
N VAL A 30 14.62 0.86 7.49
CA VAL A 30 15.05 -0.02 6.39
C VAL A 30 15.69 -1.32 6.91
N TRP A 31 16.50 -1.27 7.96
CA TRP A 31 17.08 -2.48 8.55
C TRP A 31 16.03 -3.38 9.20
N THR A 32 15.06 -2.82 9.91
CA THR A 32 13.96 -3.60 10.49
C THR A 32 13.11 -4.27 9.41
N ASP A 33 12.84 -3.57 8.30
CA ASP A 33 12.10 -4.12 7.16
C ASP A 33 12.79 -5.36 6.57
N VAL A 34 14.12 -5.35 6.47
CA VAL A 34 14.90 -6.49 5.94
C VAL A 34 14.70 -7.74 6.79
N PHE A 35 14.74 -7.61 8.12
CA PHE A 35 14.49 -8.75 9.01
C PHE A 35 13.02 -9.20 8.99
N GLN A 36 12.10 -8.24 8.91
CA GLN A 36 10.65 -8.49 8.90
C GLN A 36 10.20 -9.30 7.68
N VAL A 37 10.81 -9.10 6.51
CA VAL A 37 10.52 -9.91 5.31
C VAL A 37 10.78 -11.40 5.56
N GLY A 38 11.88 -11.75 6.26
CA GLY A 38 12.19 -13.14 6.61
C GLY A 38 11.13 -13.76 7.53
N ILE A 39 10.67 -13.01 8.54
CA ILE A 39 9.62 -13.44 9.47
C ILE A 39 8.29 -13.63 8.73
N MET A 40 7.96 -12.75 7.78
CA MET A 40 6.76 -12.87 6.96
C MET A 40 6.74 -14.16 6.14
N VAL A 41 7.84 -14.45 5.42
CA VAL A 41 7.96 -15.67 4.62
C VAL A 41 7.89 -16.91 5.50
N ALA A 42 8.53 -16.90 6.67
CA ALA A 42 8.48 -18.02 7.61
C ALA A 42 7.04 -18.27 8.13
N GLY A 43 6.30 -17.21 8.48
CA GLY A 43 4.92 -17.33 8.95
C GLY A 43 3.96 -17.87 7.89
N PHE A 44 4.05 -17.37 6.65
CA PHE A 44 3.25 -17.93 5.55
C PHE A 44 3.61 -19.38 5.27
N SER A 45 4.91 -19.70 5.22
CA SER A 45 5.39 -21.06 4.94
C SER A 45 4.89 -22.05 6.01
N ALA A 46 4.90 -21.67 7.28
CA ALA A 46 4.40 -22.52 8.37
C ALA A 46 2.92 -22.90 8.20
N VAL A 47 2.08 -21.94 7.82
CA VAL A 47 0.64 -22.18 7.57
C VAL A 47 0.44 -23.08 6.34
N ILE A 48 1.14 -22.78 5.23
CA ILE A 48 1.03 -23.57 3.99
C ILE A 48 1.48 -25.02 4.22
N ILE A 49 2.64 -25.22 4.86
CA ILE A 49 3.17 -26.56 5.13
C ILE A 49 2.18 -27.36 5.98
N ARG A 50 1.65 -26.77 7.05
CA ARG A 50 0.69 -27.47 7.91
C ARG A 50 -0.60 -27.78 7.17
N ALA A 51 -1.13 -26.84 6.40
CA ALA A 51 -2.35 -27.07 5.63
C ALA A 51 -2.19 -28.19 4.58
N VAL A 52 -1.03 -28.26 3.91
CA VAL A 52 -0.71 -29.35 2.98
C VAL A 52 -0.69 -30.70 3.69
N VAL A 53 -0.17 -30.77 4.91
CA VAL A 53 -0.18 -32.02 5.71
C VAL A 53 -1.61 -32.40 6.12
N VAL A 54 -2.42 -31.43 6.53
CA VAL A 54 -3.82 -31.67 6.97
C VAL A 54 -4.71 -32.12 5.80
N GLN A 55 -4.50 -31.56 4.60
CA GLN A 55 -5.25 -31.92 3.39
C GLN A 55 -4.62 -33.07 2.60
N GLU A 56 -3.64 -33.78 3.19
CA GLU A 56 -2.97 -34.94 2.59
C GLU A 56 -2.34 -34.66 1.20
N GLY A 57 -1.92 -33.42 0.96
CA GLY A 57 -1.20 -33.01 -0.25
C GLY A 57 -1.73 -31.72 -0.88
N ILE A 58 -0.84 -31.02 -1.60
CA ILE A 58 -1.20 -29.78 -2.30
C ILE A 58 -2.19 -30.03 -3.45
N GLY A 59 -2.17 -31.24 -4.02
CA GLY A 59 -3.09 -31.63 -5.10
C GLY A 59 -4.55 -31.52 -4.69
N HIS A 60 -4.89 -31.94 -3.46
CA HIS A 60 -6.25 -31.81 -2.91
C HIS A 60 -6.68 -30.35 -2.78
N ILE A 61 -5.80 -29.49 -2.25
CA ILE A 61 -6.08 -28.05 -2.11
C ILE A 61 -6.35 -27.38 -3.47
N VAL A 62 -5.53 -27.70 -4.48
CA VAL A 62 -5.73 -27.16 -5.84
C VAL A 62 -7.01 -27.70 -6.46
N ASN A 63 -7.28 -29.00 -6.31
CA ASN A 63 -8.46 -29.64 -6.86
C ASN A 63 -9.76 -29.13 -6.24
N ASP A 64 -9.81 -28.99 -4.90
CA ASP A 64 -10.91 -28.37 -4.17
C ASP A 64 -11.13 -26.94 -4.65
N SER A 65 -10.06 -26.16 -4.77
CA SER A 65 -10.13 -24.77 -5.25
C SER A 65 -10.60 -24.66 -6.71
N TYR A 66 -10.25 -25.63 -7.55
CA TYR A 66 -10.68 -25.70 -8.93
C TYR A 66 -12.19 -25.99 -9.03
N TYR A 67 -12.68 -27.04 -8.35
CA TYR A 67 -14.11 -27.39 -8.34
C TYR A 67 -14.96 -26.35 -7.59
N GLY A 68 -14.38 -25.67 -6.61
CA GLY A 68 -14.97 -24.52 -5.92
C GLY A 68 -15.03 -23.23 -6.72
N GLY A 69 -14.54 -23.23 -7.98
CA GLY A 69 -14.56 -22.05 -8.86
C GLY A 69 -13.65 -20.91 -8.40
N ARG A 70 -12.63 -21.18 -7.58
CA ARG A 70 -11.71 -20.14 -7.05
C ARG A 70 -10.49 -19.89 -7.92
N LEU A 71 -10.21 -20.78 -8.88
CA LEU A 71 -9.11 -20.69 -9.83
C LEU A 71 -9.53 -20.06 -11.17
N ASN A 72 -10.29 -18.96 -11.11
CA ASN A 72 -10.73 -18.22 -12.29
C ASN A 72 -9.71 -17.16 -12.70
N PHE A 73 -8.72 -17.54 -13.50
CA PHE A 73 -7.64 -16.64 -13.94
C PHE A 73 -8.06 -15.68 -15.07
N TRP A 74 -9.04 -16.06 -15.88
CA TRP A 74 -9.28 -15.46 -17.19
C TRP A 74 -10.71 -14.90 -17.36
N ASP A 75 -11.13 -14.03 -16.44
CA ASP A 75 -12.40 -13.29 -16.62
C ASP A 75 -12.17 -12.03 -17.47
N PHE A 76 -12.49 -12.12 -18.76
CA PHE A 76 -12.33 -11.03 -19.73
C PHE A 76 -13.55 -10.12 -19.87
N ASN A 77 -14.50 -10.16 -18.92
CA ASN A 77 -15.67 -9.29 -18.98
C ASN A 77 -15.27 -7.81 -18.97
N PRO A 78 -15.65 -7.02 -20.01
CA PRO A 78 -15.24 -5.62 -20.13
C PRO A 78 -16.03 -4.66 -19.23
N ASN A 79 -17.02 -5.16 -18.47
CA ASN A 79 -17.86 -4.32 -17.61
C ASN A 79 -17.04 -3.72 -16.45
N PRO A 80 -16.86 -2.39 -16.39
CA PRO A 80 -16.04 -1.73 -15.37
C PRO A 80 -16.67 -1.72 -13.97
N LEU A 81 -17.95 -2.10 -13.87
CA LEU A 81 -18.69 -2.21 -12.62
C LEU A 81 -18.37 -3.53 -11.89
N GLN A 82 -17.82 -4.52 -12.58
CA GLN A 82 -17.38 -5.75 -11.93
C GLN A 82 -16.10 -5.49 -11.13
N ARG A 83 -16.06 -5.97 -9.89
CA ARG A 83 -14.94 -5.68 -8.98
C ARG A 83 -13.61 -6.20 -9.52
N HIS A 84 -13.58 -7.46 -9.93
CA HIS A 84 -12.37 -8.16 -10.33
C HIS A 84 -12.55 -8.82 -11.70
N THR A 85 -11.93 -8.23 -12.72
CA THR A 85 -11.80 -8.79 -14.07
C THR A 85 -10.38 -8.56 -14.56
N PHE A 86 -10.00 -9.20 -15.67
CA PHE A 86 -8.73 -8.94 -16.34
C PHE A 86 -8.52 -7.44 -16.58
N TRP A 87 -9.55 -6.73 -17.03
CA TRP A 87 -9.47 -5.30 -17.33
C TRP A 87 -9.35 -4.43 -16.09
N THR A 88 -10.10 -4.74 -15.02
CA THR A 88 -10.05 -3.93 -13.79
C THR A 88 -8.70 -4.06 -13.11
N ILE A 89 -8.12 -5.27 -13.13
CA ILE A 89 -6.80 -5.55 -12.56
C ILE A 89 -5.69 -4.94 -13.42
N ILE A 90 -5.71 -5.14 -14.74
CA ILE A 90 -4.64 -4.63 -15.60
C ILE A 90 -4.69 -3.11 -15.69
N ILE A 91 -5.84 -2.52 -16.03
CA ILE A 91 -5.93 -1.06 -16.20
C ILE A 91 -5.94 -0.37 -14.83
N GLY A 92 -6.90 -0.71 -13.97
CA GLY A 92 -7.03 -0.07 -12.66
C GLY A 92 -5.83 -0.32 -11.75
N GLY A 93 -5.33 -1.56 -11.73
CA GLY A 93 -4.12 -1.92 -11.01
C GLY A 93 -2.87 -1.19 -11.53
N THR A 94 -2.70 -1.01 -12.84
CA THR A 94 -1.54 -0.27 -13.38
C THR A 94 -1.48 1.16 -12.84
N PHE A 95 -2.58 1.90 -12.87
CA PHE A 95 -2.62 3.27 -12.32
C PHE A 95 -2.36 3.27 -10.81
N THR A 96 -3.00 2.35 -10.08
CA THR A 96 -2.83 2.24 -8.62
C THR A 96 -1.38 1.96 -8.26
N TRP A 97 -0.75 0.96 -8.85
CA TRP A 97 0.64 0.59 -8.59
C TRP A 97 1.63 1.63 -9.09
N THR A 98 1.36 2.28 -10.23
CA THR A 98 2.19 3.40 -10.71
C THR A 98 2.14 4.58 -9.75
N GLY A 99 0.99 4.87 -9.13
CA GLY A 99 0.89 5.89 -8.09
C GLY A 99 1.67 5.51 -6.84
N ILE A 100 1.54 4.26 -6.38
CA ILE A 100 2.25 3.74 -5.21
C ILE A 100 3.77 3.78 -5.40
N TYR A 101 4.29 3.36 -6.56
CA TYR A 101 5.74 3.32 -6.78
C TYR A 101 6.31 4.63 -7.35
N GLY A 102 5.55 5.37 -8.13
CA GLY A 102 6.05 6.55 -8.83
C GLY A 102 5.94 7.85 -8.05
N VAL A 103 4.90 7.98 -7.21
CA VAL A 103 4.53 9.27 -6.60
C VAL A 103 4.48 9.21 -5.07
N ASN A 104 4.25 8.03 -4.47
CA ASN A 104 4.18 7.92 -3.03
C ASN A 104 5.53 8.22 -2.37
N GLN A 105 5.52 9.17 -1.44
CA GLN A 105 6.73 9.61 -0.75
C GLN A 105 7.47 8.47 -0.04
N SER A 106 6.76 7.53 0.57
CA SER A 106 7.40 6.39 1.26
C SER A 106 8.30 5.55 0.35
N GLN A 107 7.97 5.52 -0.95
CA GLN A 107 8.74 4.82 -1.97
C GLN A 107 9.80 5.72 -2.60
N VAL A 108 9.44 6.96 -2.96
CA VAL A 108 10.38 7.95 -3.53
C VAL A 108 11.59 8.18 -2.62
N GLN A 109 11.37 8.23 -1.30
CA GLN A 109 12.44 8.35 -0.30
C GLN A 109 13.48 7.23 -0.38
N ARG A 110 13.04 6.00 -0.66
CA ARG A 110 13.95 4.84 -0.78
C ARG A 110 14.83 4.95 -2.03
N TYR A 111 14.31 5.55 -3.10
CA TYR A 111 15.08 5.73 -4.34
C TYR A 111 16.15 6.80 -4.20
N ILE A 112 15.82 7.93 -3.58
CA ILE A 112 16.79 9.03 -3.37
C ILE A 112 17.86 8.68 -2.34
N ALA A 113 17.62 7.70 -1.47
CA ALA A 113 18.61 7.18 -0.52
C ALA A 113 19.63 6.22 -1.18
N CYS A 114 19.41 5.81 -2.43
CA CYS A 114 20.34 4.95 -3.16
C CYS A 114 21.52 5.75 -3.72
N LYS A 115 22.72 5.17 -3.69
CA LYS A 115 23.97 5.82 -4.14
C LYS A 115 23.95 6.30 -5.60
N ASN A 116 23.26 5.57 -6.47
CA ASN A 116 23.16 5.87 -7.89
C ASN A 116 21.84 5.35 -8.47
N ARG A 117 21.52 5.81 -9.68
CA ARG A 117 20.29 5.41 -10.41
C ARG A 117 20.22 3.90 -10.66
N PHE A 118 21.35 3.24 -10.88
CA PHE A 118 21.39 1.79 -11.09
C PHE A 118 20.94 1.02 -9.84
N HIS A 119 21.45 1.39 -8.66
CA HIS A 119 21.01 0.78 -7.40
C HIS A 119 19.55 1.07 -7.08
N ALA A 120 19.04 2.27 -7.40
CA ALA A 120 17.62 2.57 -7.27
C ALA A 120 16.75 1.65 -8.16
N LYS A 121 17.14 1.46 -9.43
CA LYS A 121 16.47 0.50 -10.34
C LYS A 121 16.56 -0.94 -9.84
N MET A 122 17.73 -1.37 -9.38
CA MET A 122 17.91 -2.72 -8.82
C MET A 122 17.03 -2.95 -7.59
N SER A 123 16.93 -1.95 -6.70
CA SER A 123 16.06 -1.99 -5.52
C SER A 123 14.58 -2.20 -5.91
N LEU A 124 14.12 -1.50 -6.95
CA LEU A 124 12.77 -1.69 -7.52
C LEU A 124 12.55 -3.13 -8.02
N TYR A 125 13.49 -3.70 -8.78
CA TYR A 125 13.36 -5.06 -9.29
C TYR A 125 13.41 -6.13 -8.18
N ILE A 126 14.28 -5.98 -7.19
CA ILE A 126 14.31 -6.87 -6.01
C ILE A 126 12.98 -6.81 -5.26
N ASN A 127 12.45 -5.60 -5.07
CA ASN A 127 11.15 -5.41 -4.43
C ASN A 127 10.01 -6.07 -5.22
N LEU A 128 10.04 -6.01 -6.56
CA LEU A 128 9.05 -6.68 -7.41
C LEU A 128 9.07 -8.21 -7.20
N VAL A 129 10.26 -8.81 -7.16
CA VAL A 129 10.40 -10.25 -6.89
C VAL A 129 9.90 -10.61 -5.49
N GLY A 130 10.23 -9.80 -4.48
CA GLY A 130 9.74 -9.99 -3.11
C GLY A 130 8.22 -9.89 -3.00
N LEU A 131 7.62 -8.90 -3.68
CA LEU A 131 6.18 -8.72 -3.73
C LEU A 131 5.49 -9.93 -4.38
N TRP A 132 6.02 -10.44 -5.49
CA TRP A 132 5.49 -11.65 -6.13
C TRP A 132 5.56 -12.86 -5.20
N ALA A 133 6.69 -13.07 -4.52
CA ALA A 133 6.83 -14.18 -3.58
C ALA A 133 5.80 -14.09 -2.44
N ILE A 134 5.65 -12.93 -1.81
CA ILE A 134 4.70 -12.73 -0.71
C ILE A 134 3.25 -12.86 -1.19
N LEU A 135 2.90 -12.34 -2.37
CA LEU A 135 1.55 -12.47 -2.93
C LEU A 135 1.20 -13.93 -3.27
N VAL A 136 2.14 -14.70 -3.82
CA VAL A 136 1.96 -16.14 -4.06
C VAL A 136 1.74 -16.87 -2.74
N CYS A 137 2.53 -16.58 -1.71
CA CYS A 137 2.32 -17.15 -0.37
C CYS A 137 0.94 -16.79 0.21
N ALA A 138 0.53 -15.52 0.12
CA ALA A 138 -0.76 -15.07 0.64
C ALA A 138 -1.95 -15.71 -0.11
N THR A 139 -1.87 -15.82 -1.43
CA THR A 139 -2.90 -16.49 -2.24
C THR A 139 -2.98 -17.98 -1.93
N LEU A 140 -1.85 -18.68 -1.80
CA LEU A 140 -1.82 -20.08 -1.37
C LEU A 140 -2.46 -20.26 0.01
N CYS A 141 -2.18 -19.38 0.98
CA CYS A 141 -2.88 -19.38 2.26
C CYS A 141 -4.40 -19.24 2.10
N GLY A 142 -4.87 -18.35 1.24
CA GLY A 142 -6.30 -18.20 0.92
C GLY A 142 -6.92 -19.47 0.30
N LEU A 143 -6.19 -20.16 -0.58
CA LEU A 143 -6.65 -21.44 -1.14
C LEU A 143 -6.69 -22.55 -0.09
N THR A 144 -5.69 -22.61 0.80
CA THR A 144 -5.68 -23.58 1.90
C THR A 144 -6.81 -23.35 2.88
N LEU A 145 -7.11 -22.08 3.19
CA LEU A 145 -8.25 -21.70 4.02
C LEU A 145 -9.55 -22.22 3.42
N TYR A 146 -9.74 -22.05 2.12
CA TYR A 146 -10.94 -22.58 1.45
C TYR A 146 -11.00 -24.10 1.46
N SER A 147 -9.92 -24.79 1.07
CA SER A 147 -9.93 -26.27 0.99
C SER A 147 -10.27 -26.91 2.34
N ILE A 148 -9.80 -26.32 3.45
CA ILE A 148 -10.10 -26.79 4.81
C ILE A 148 -11.56 -26.51 5.20
N TYR A 149 -12.10 -25.35 4.83
CA TYR A 149 -13.45 -24.92 5.21
C TYR A 149 -14.50 -25.02 4.09
N LYS A 150 -14.27 -25.84 3.06
CA LYS A 150 -15.14 -25.91 1.88
C LYS A 150 -16.56 -26.39 2.22
N ASP A 151 -16.66 -27.32 3.17
CA ASP A 151 -17.92 -27.96 3.59
C ASP A 151 -18.51 -27.30 4.84
N CYS A 152 -17.70 -26.56 5.60
CA CYS A 152 -18.12 -25.81 6.78
C CYS A 152 -17.40 -24.47 6.84
N ASP A 153 -18.04 -23.43 6.31
CA ASP A 153 -17.53 -22.06 6.36
C ASP A 153 -17.76 -21.45 7.75
N PRO A 154 -16.69 -21.16 8.52
CA PRO A 154 -16.82 -20.69 9.91
C PRO A 154 -17.38 -19.27 10.02
N TRP A 155 -17.34 -18.48 8.94
CA TRP A 155 -17.95 -17.15 8.91
C TRP A 155 -19.48 -17.23 8.78
N THR A 156 -19.98 -17.98 7.80
CA THR A 156 -21.42 -18.18 7.57
C THR A 156 -22.06 -19.00 8.71
N ALA A 157 -21.29 -19.91 9.33
CA ALA A 157 -21.71 -20.65 10.52
C ALA A 157 -21.74 -19.80 11.82
N GLY A 158 -21.32 -18.52 11.77
CA GLY A 158 -21.33 -17.62 12.93
C GLY A 158 -20.24 -17.89 13.98
N GLN A 159 -19.26 -18.74 13.67
CA GLN A 159 -18.11 -19.01 14.55
C GLN A 159 -17.09 -17.86 14.53
N VAL A 160 -17.09 -17.08 13.45
CA VAL A 160 -16.20 -15.92 13.24
C VAL A 160 -17.05 -14.70 12.87
N SER A 161 -16.81 -13.56 13.52
CA SER A 161 -17.63 -12.36 13.33
C SER A 161 -17.26 -11.55 12.07
N ALA A 162 -16.02 -11.65 11.59
CA ALA A 162 -15.53 -10.86 10.45
C ALA A 162 -14.62 -11.67 9.52
N LEU A 163 -14.66 -11.39 8.22
CA LEU A 163 -13.86 -12.09 7.20
C LEU A 163 -12.35 -12.04 7.48
N ASP A 164 -11.84 -10.92 7.98
CA ASP A 164 -10.41 -10.73 8.27
C ASP A 164 -9.91 -11.61 9.45
N GLN A 165 -10.81 -12.21 10.23
CA GLN A 165 -10.48 -13.11 11.34
C GLN A 165 -10.31 -14.57 10.90
N LEU A 166 -10.66 -14.92 9.66
CA LEU A 166 -10.61 -16.30 9.14
C LEU A 166 -9.19 -16.90 9.16
N MET A 167 -8.18 -16.14 8.74
CA MET A 167 -6.79 -16.62 8.74
C MET A 167 -6.26 -16.86 10.17
N PRO A 168 -6.41 -15.91 11.12
CA PRO A 168 -6.12 -16.17 12.53
C PRO A 168 -6.88 -17.37 13.13
N TYR A 169 -8.13 -17.59 12.71
CA TYR A 169 -8.93 -18.73 13.12
C TYR A 169 -8.35 -20.04 12.60
N LEU A 170 -8.06 -20.12 11.30
CA LEU A 170 -7.37 -21.27 10.67
C LEU A 170 -6.07 -21.63 11.37
N VAL A 171 -5.24 -20.61 11.66
CA VAL A 171 -3.95 -20.82 12.34
C VAL A 171 -4.15 -21.47 13.69
N LEU A 172 -5.13 -21.02 14.48
CA LEU A 172 -5.43 -21.65 15.75
C LEU A 172 -6.00 -23.06 15.58
N ASP A 173 -6.79 -23.31 14.55
CA ASP A 173 -7.37 -24.63 14.31
C ASP A 173 -6.28 -25.67 13.96
N ILE A 174 -5.41 -25.36 12.99
CA ILE A 174 -4.47 -26.36 12.46
C ILE A 174 -3.11 -26.39 13.17
N LEU A 175 -2.70 -25.32 13.88
CA LEU A 175 -1.38 -25.20 14.51
C LEU A 175 -1.40 -25.19 16.04
N ARG A 176 -2.55 -25.31 16.71
CA ARG A 176 -2.63 -25.24 18.18
C ARG A 176 -1.76 -26.27 18.91
N ASP A 177 -1.57 -27.45 18.32
CA ASP A 177 -0.77 -28.53 18.91
C ASP A 177 0.75 -28.29 18.78
N PHE A 178 1.17 -27.28 18.01
CA PHE A 178 2.59 -26.94 17.79
C PHE A 178 2.96 -25.66 18.54
N PRO A 179 3.49 -25.76 19.78
CA PRO A 179 3.81 -24.59 20.57
C PRO A 179 4.79 -23.67 19.84
N GLY A 180 4.53 -22.37 19.86
CA GLY A 180 5.34 -21.34 19.20
C GLY A 180 4.96 -21.04 17.74
N VAL A 181 4.42 -22.00 16.97
CA VAL A 181 4.11 -21.79 15.55
C VAL A 181 2.93 -20.83 15.31
N PRO A 182 1.82 -20.87 16.09
CA PRO A 182 0.80 -19.81 16.03
C PRO A 182 1.37 -18.42 16.33
N GLY A 183 2.38 -18.34 17.22
CA GLY A 183 3.11 -17.11 17.52
C GLY A 183 3.92 -16.60 16.33
N LEU A 184 4.51 -17.50 15.53
CA LEU A 184 5.22 -17.16 14.30
C LEU A 184 4.28 -16.52 13.26
N PHE A 185 3.06 -17.02 13.10
CA PHE A 185 2.06 -16.39 12.23
C PHE A 185 1.72 -14.97 12.69
N VAL A 186 1.50 -14.78 14.00
CA VAL A 186 1.24 -13.46 14.58
C VAL A 186 2.42 -12.52 14.37
N ALA A 187 3.65 -13.01 14.57
CA ALA A 187 4.87 -12.24 14.32
C ALA A 187 5.00 -11.84 12.84
N SER A 188 4.62 -12.71 11.91
CA SER A 188 4.55 -12.41 10.47
C SER A 188 3.54 -11.29 10.16
N ALA A 189 2.33 -11.37 10.71
CA ALA A 189 1.30 -10.35 10.53
C ALA A 189 1.73 -8.98 11.09
N TYR A 190 2.36 -8.96 12.26
CA TYR A 190 2.93 -7.74 12.83
C TYR A 190 4.11 -7.23 12.01
N SER A 191 4.97 -8.09 11.46
CA SER A 191 6.10 -7.69 10.62
C SER A 191 5.65 -6.93 9.37
N GLY A 192 4.62 -7.42 8.68
CA GLY A 192 4.03 -6.71 7.52
C GLY A 192 3.37 -5.38 7.90
N THR A 193 2.68 -5.34 9.03
CA THR A 193 2.04 -4.11 9.53
C THR A 193 3.08 -3.07 9.94
N LEU A 194 4.09 -3.47 10.73
CA LEU A 194 5.11 -2.58 11.27
C LEU A 194 5.97 -1.94 10.17
N SER A 195 6.39 -2.68 9.15
CA SER A 195 7.14 -2.13 7.99
C SER A 195 6.35 -1.06 7.23
N THR A 196 5.05 -1.28 7.07
CA THR A 196 4.17 -0.34 6.35
C THR A 196 3.89 0.93 7.16
N VAL A 197 3.54 0.76 8.44
CA VAL A 197 3.23 1.88 9.34
C VAL A 197 4.47 2.75 9.58
N SER A 198 5.63 2.15 9.80
CA SER A 198 6.87 2.91 10.03
C SER A 198 7.29 3.73 8.82
N SER A 199 7.25 3.15 7.63
CA SER A 199 7.53 3.85 6.38
C SER A 199 6.58 5.02 6.15
N SER A 200 5.30 4.85 6.51
CA SER A 200 4.28 5.89 6.38
C SER A 200 4.49 7.03 7.38
N ILE A 201 4.76 6.71 8.65
CA ILE A 201 5.06 7.71 9.70
C ILE A 201 6.30 8.51 9.31
N ASN A 202 7.38 7.85 8.90
CA ASN A 202 8.61 8.51 8.49
C ASN A 202 8.39 9.41 7.27
N ALA A 203 7.63 8.95 6.26
CA ALA A 203 7.31 9.73 5.08
C ALA A 203 6.49 10.98 5.42
N LEU A 204 5.47 10.85 6.27
CA LEU A 204 4.63 11.96 6.72
C LEU A 204 5.41 12.97 7.56
N ALA A 205 6.26 12.51 8.48
CA ALA A 205 7.12 13.38 9.27
C ALA A 205 8.06 14.18 8.36
N ALA A 206 8.72 13.52 7.40
CA ALA A 206 9.61 14.16 6.44
C ALA A 206 8.90 15.19 5.56
N VAL A 207 7.72 14.85 5.01
CA VAL A 207 6.92 15.78 4.18
C VAL A 207 6.50 17.01 4.98
N THR A 208 6.00 16.83 6.19
CA THR A 208 5.60 17.97 7.03
C THR A 208 6.79 18.86 7.37
N VAL A 209 7.94 18.26 7.67
CA VAL A 209 9.15 19.02 8.00
C VAL A 209 9.69 19.78 6.78
N GLU A 210 9.85 19.11 5.64
CA GLU A 210 10.47 19.71 4.45
C GLU A 210 9.52 20.64 3.68
N ASP A 211 8.24 20.29 3.58
CA ASP A 211 7.30 21.02 2.73
C ASP A 211 6.49 22.08 3.50
N LEU A 212 6.25 21.89 4.81
CA LEU A 212 5.45 22.83 5.61
C LEU A 212 6.29 23.64 6.59
N ILE A 213 7.23 23.03 7.31
CA ILE A 213 7.98 23.72 8.38
C ILE A 213 9.16 24.50 7.81
N ARG A 214 10.05 23.84 7.04
CA ARG A 214 11.29 24.43 6.54
C ARG A 214 11.09 25.70 5.69
N PRO A 215 10.08 25.79 4.80
CA PRO A 215 9.89 26.98 3.97
C PRO A 215 9.46 28.21 4.78
N HIS A 216 8.72 27.99 5.88
CA HIS A 216 8.24 29.05 6.77
C HIS A 216 9.28 29.43 7.84
N PHE A 217 10.16 28.49 8.22
CA PHE A 217 11.18 28.68 9.27
C PHE A 217 12.60 28.47 8.74
N LYS A 218 13.08 29.42 7.92
CA LYS A 218 14.36 29.34 7.17
C LYS A 218 15.65 29.29 8.02
N SER A 219 15.58 29.51 9.33
CA SER A 219 16.75 29.63 10.22
C SER A 219 16.88 28.51 11.26
N LEU A 220 16.21 27.37 11.06
CA LEU A 220 16.33 26.24 11.99
C LEU A 220 17.62 25.46 11.75
N SER A 221 18.34 25.15 12.83
CA SER A 221 19.49 24.24 12.78
C SER A 221 19.03 22.81 12.48
N GLU A 222 19.84 22.04 11.73
CA GLU A 222 19.59 20.62 11.43
C GLU A 222 19.27 19.78 12.68
N LYS A 223 19.90 20.09 13.83
CA LYS A 223 19.56 19.42 15.10
C LYS A 223 18.13 19.68 15.53
N LYS A 224 17.67 20.93 15.44
CA LYS A 224 16.28 21.30 15.77
C LYS A 224 15.31 20.69 14.77
N LEU A 225 15.67 20.63 13.50
CA LEU A 225 14.88 20.00 12.44
C LEU A 225 14.68 18.51 12.71
N SER A 226 15.74 17.80 13.12
CA SER A 226 15.68 16.40 13.52
C SER A 226 14.77 16.19 14.74
N TRP A 227 14.89 17.02 15.79
CA TRP A 227 13.97 16.96 16.94
C TRP A 227 12.51 17.22 16.56
N ILE A 228 12.26 18.16 15.65
CA ILE A 228 10.92 18.42 15.13
C ILE A 228 10.40 17.21 14.34
N SER A 229 11.23 16.61 13.49
CA SER A 229 10.89 15.39 12.75
C SER A 229 10.54 14.23 13.68
N MET A 230 11.31 14.03 14.74
CA MET A 230 11.01 13.06 15.80
C MET A 230 9.67 13.34 16.48
N GLY A 231 9.40 14.61 16.82
CA GLY A 231 8.10 15.03 17.36
C GLY A 231 6.93 14.79 16.41
N MET A 232 7.13 15.03 15.10
CA MET A 232 6.13 14.75 14.07
C MET A 232 5.88 13.25 13.90
N SER A 233 6.92 12.42 13.99
CA SER A 233 6.77 10.95 13.99
C SER A 233 5.91 10.47 15.16
N LEU A 234 6.10 11.03 16.36
CA LEU A 234 5.28 10.73 17.52
C LEU A 234 3.82 11.16 17.32
N PHE A 235 3.60 12.35 16.77
CA PHE A 235 2.26 12.86 16.44
C PHE A 235 1.54 11.94 15.45
N TYR A 236 2.18 11.61 14.32
CA TYR A 236 1.57 10.72 13.32
C TYR A 236 1.38 9.29 13.84
N GLY A 237 2.24 8.81 14.74
CA GLY A 237 2.03 7.56 15.47
C GLY A 237 0.73 7.57 16.28
N GLY A 238 0.49 8.65 17.04
CA GLY A 238 -0.77 8.85 17.76
C GLY A 238 -1.99 8.93 16.84
N VAL A 239 -1.87 9.65 15.72
CA VAL A 239 -2.93 9.73 14.69
C VAL A 239 -3.21 8.36 14.08
N CYS A 240 -2.19 7.54 13.81
CA CYS A 240 -2.38 6.18 13.29
C CYS A 240 -3.18 5.29 14.25
N ILE A 241 -2.89 5.36 15.56
CA ILE A 241 -3.66 4.63 16.58
C ILE A 241 -5.13 5.11 16.59
N ALA A 242 -5.37 6.42 16.53
CA ALA A 242 -6.73 6.97 16.46
C ALA A 242 -7.47 6.52 15.18
N MET A 243 -6.78 6.48 14.04
CA MET A 243 -7.35 6.03 12.77
C MET A 243 -7.69 4.54 12.76
N ALA A 244 -7.00 3.71 13.56
CA ALA A 244 -7.36 2.30 13.72
C ALA A 244 -8.77 2.12 14.29
N ALA A 245 -9.25 3.06 15.12
CA ALA A 245 -10.62 3.06 15.63
C ALA A 245 -11.65 3.35 14.55
N LEU A 246 -11.32 4.20 13.58
CA LEU A 246 -12.19 4.44 12.43
C LEU A 246 -12.14 3.26 11.46
N ALA A 247 -10.97 2.63 11.30
CA ALA A 247 -10.81 1.45 10.46
C ALA A 247 -11.60 0.25 10.97
N SER A 248 -11.78 0.07 12.28
CA SER A 248 -12.59 -1.03 12.83
C SER A 248 -14.09 -0.92 12.53
N LEU A 249 -14.55 0.24 12.03
CA LEU A 249 -15.91 0.46 11.56
C LEU A 249 -16.07 0.19 10.05
N LEU A 250 -14.97 -0.03 9.34
CA LEU A 250 -14.99 -0.35 7.92
C LEU A 250 -15.25 -1.85 7.73
N GLY A 251 -15.85 -2.22 6.59
CA GLY A 251 -16.06 -3.62 6.20
C GLY A 251 -14.76 -4.31 5.82
N ALA A 252 -14.69 -4.93 4.64
CA ALA A 252 -13.46 -5.58 4.18
C ALA A 252 -12.29 -4.58 4.12
N LEU A 253 -11.35 -4.70 5.06
CA LEU A 253 -10.28 -3.72 5.27
C LEU A 253 -9.37 -3.56 4.04
N LEU A 254 -9.07 -4.66 3.35
CA LEU A 254 -8.25 -4.64 2.13
C LEU A 254 -8.90 -3.79 1.02
N GLN A 255 -10.20 -3.98 0.79
CA GLN A 255 -10.93 -3.22 -0.22
C GLN A 255 -11.01 -1.73 0.15
N ALA A 256 -11.26 -1.43 1.42
CA ALA A 256 -11.29 -0.05 1.91
C ALA A 256 -9.94 0.64 1.72
N ALA A 257 -8.83 -0.03 2.07
CA ALA A 257 -7.48 0.49 1.88
C ALA A 257 -7.16 0.78 0.41
N LEU A 258 -7.45 -0.17 -0.50
CA LEU A 258 -7.23 0.01 -1.94
C LEU A 258 -8.11 1.12 -2.52
N SER A 259 -9.34 1.26 -2.03
CA SER A 259 -10.24 2.36 -2.42
C SER A 259 -9.66 3.72 -2.03
N ILE A 260 -9.13 3.85 -0.81
CA ILE A 260 -8.51 5.09 -0.33
C ILE A 260 -7.24 5.42 -1.13
N PHE A 261 -6.39 4.42 -1.39
CA PHE A 261 -5.23 4.58 -2.26
C PHE A 261 -5.63 5.06 -3.66
N GLY A 262 -6.71 4.50 -4.23
CA GLY A 262 -7.24 4.95 -5.51
C GLY A 262 -7.76 6.39 -5.48
N MET A 263 -8.60 6.72 -4.50
CA MET A 263 -9.23 8.04 -4.38
C MET A 263 -8.21 9.18 -4.19
N VAL A 264 -7.17 8.94 -3.39
CA VAL A 264 -6.17 9.96 -3.05
C VAL A 264 -4.98 9.90 -4.00
N GLY A 265 -4.50 8.70 -4.31
CA GLY A 265 -3.32 8.48 -5.16
C GLY A 265 -3.59 8.77 -6.64
N GLY A 266 -4.82 8.53 -7.13
CA GLY A 266 -5.18 8.80 -8.53
C GLY A 266 -4.98 10.27 -8.94
N PRO A 267 -5.59 11.25 -8.25
CA PRO A 267 -5.40 12.66 -8.55
C PRO A 267 -3.95 13.13 -8.45
N LEU A 268 -3.20 12.65 -7.45
CA LEU A 268 -1.77 12.95 -7.29
C LEU A 268 -0.96 12.39 -8.46
N LEU A 269 -1.20 11.14 -8.87
CA LEU A 269 -0.59 10.56 -10.06
C LEU A 269 -0.89 11.40 -11.31
N GLY A 270 -2.14 11.86 -11.45
CA GLY A 270 -2.53 12.76 -12.55
C GLY A 270 -1.78 14.07 -12.57
N LEU A 271 -1.51 14.67 -11.41
CA LEU A 271 -0.73 15.90 -11.29
C LEU A 271 0.72 15.71 -11.73
N PHE A 272 1.37 14.65 -11.24
CA PHE A 272 2.75 14.34 -11.63
C PHE A 272 2.84 13.96 -13.11
N ALA A 273 1.91 13.15 -13.60
CA ALA A 273 1.84 12.78 -15.01
C ALA A 273 1.63 14.01 -15.91
N LEU A 274 0.75 14.93 -15.51
CA LEU A 274 0.54 16.19 -16.22
C LEU A 274 1.84 17.01 -16.33
N GLY A 275 2.56 17.18 -15.22
CA GLY A 275 3.80 17.96 -15.20
C GLY A 275 4.95 17.33 -16.02
N ILE A 276 5.03 16.00 -16.02
CA ILE A 276 6.12 15.26 -16.70
C ILE A 276 5.83 15.04 -18.19
N LEU A 277 4.55 14.89 -18.58
CA LEU A 277 4.15 14.56 -19.95
C LEU A 277 3.74 15.79 -20.77
N CYS A 278 3.23 16.85 -20.15
CA CYS A 278 2.70 18.01 -20.86
C CYS A 278 3.59 19.25 -20.64
N SER A 279 4.36 19.62 -21.65
CA SER A 279 5.27 20.78 -21.60
C SER A 279 4.57 22.12 -21.41
N PHE A 280 3.28 22.20 -21.73
CA PHE A 280 2.45 23.40 -21.63
C PHE A 280 1.59 23.44 -20.34
N ALA A 281 1.74 22.47 -19.44
CA ALA A 281 1.01 22.47 -18.18
C ALA A 281 1.55 23.58 -17.25
N ASN A 282 0.65 24.42 -16.75
CA ASN A 282 0.97 25.54 -15.87
C ASN A 282 0.39 25.33 -14.46
N GLY A 283 0.82 26.15 -13.49
CA GLY A 283 0.41 26.00 -12.09
C GLY A 283 -1.10 26.10 -11.85
N ILE A 284 -1.80 26.96 -12.61
CA ILE A 284 -3.26 27.12 -12.48
C ILE A 284 -3.98 25.86 -12.96
N GLY A 285 -3.65 25.34 -14.15
CA GLY A 285 -4.26 24.11 -14.65
C GLY A 285 -3.92 22.90 -13.79
N ALA A 286 -2.67 22.80 -13.33
CA ALA A 286 -2.26 21.77 -12.39
C ALA A 286 -3.09 21.79 -11.09
N PHE A 287 -3.29 22.96 -10.49
CA PHE A 287 -4.09 23.12 -9.28
C PHE A 287 -5.58 22.80 -9.50
N VAL A 288 -6.20 23.39 -10.53
CA VAL A 288 -7.63 23.16 -10.84
C VAL A 288 -7.89 21.71 -11.22
N GLY A 289 -6.98 21.11 -11.99
CA GLY A 289 -7.02 19.68 -12.33
C GLY A 289 -6.97 18.81 -11.08
N LEU A 290 -6.02 19.07 -10.17
CA LEU A 290 -5.87 18.32 -8.93
C LEU A 290 -7.14 18.37 -8.07
N ILE A 291 -7.68 19.57 -7.85
CA ILE A 291 -8.91 19.75 -7.05
C ILE A 291 -10.08 19.02 -7.71
N SER A 292 -10.26 19.15 -9.02
CA SER A 292 -11.33 18.47 -9.76
C SER A 292 -11.21 16.95 -9.68
N GLY A 293 -9.99 16.42 -9.83
CA GLY A 293 -9.71 15.00 -9.67
C GLY A 293 -10.04 14.49 -8.27
N PHE A 294 -9.65 15.22 -7.21
CA PHE A 294 -10.02 14.90 -5.83
C PHE A 294 -11.53 14.93 -5.62
N THR A 295 -12.22 15.97 -6.08
CA THR A 295 -13.67 16.11 -5.92
C THR A 295 -14.40 14.92 -6.55
N ILE A 296 -14.08 14.56 -7.79
CA ILE A 296 -14.73 13.45 -8.48
C ILE A 296 -14.38 12.10 -7.82
N SER A 297 -13.11 11.89 -7.46
CA SER A 297 -12.67 10.64 -6.85
C SER A 297 -13.30 10.41 -5.48
N LEU A 298 -13.35 11.46 -4.64
CA LEU A 298 -14.01 11.41 -3.33
C LEU A 298 -15.53 11.24 -3.48
N TRP A 299 -16.16 11.90 -4.45
CA TRP A 299 -17.59 11.72 -4.71
C TRP A 299 -17.91 10.26 -5.06
N VAL A 300 -17.19 9.67 -6.02
CA VAL A 300 -17.40 8.27 -6.42
C VAL A 300 -17.10 7.33 -5.26
N GLY A 301 -15.96 7.47 -4.60
CA GLY A 301 -15.53 6.51 -3.60
C GLY A 301 -16.31 6.60 -2.28
N ILE A 302 -16.68 7.79 -1.81
CA ILE A 302 -17.60 7.93 -0.66
C ILE A 302 -18.99 7.39 -1.04
N GLY A 303 -19.47 7.70 -2.24
CA GLY A 303 -20.73 7.16 -2.76
C GLY A 303 -20.74 5.63 -2.81
N ALA A 304 -19.63 5.01 -3.20
CA ALA A 304 -19.46 3.55 -3.25
C ALA A 304 -19.40 2.88 -1.86
N GLN A 305 -19.00 3.61 -0.82
CA GLN A 305 -19.04 3.12 0.57
C GLN A 305 -20.44 3.25 1.18
N ILE A 306 -21.17 4.32 0.86
CA ILE A 306 -22.54 4.53 1.32
C ILE A 306 -23.51 3.57 0.60
N TYR A 307 -23.33 3.41 -0.71
CA TYR A 307 -24.16 2.54 -1.56
C TYR A 307 -23.33 1.37 -2.07
N PRO A 308 -23.22 0.28 -1.29
CA PRO A 308 -22.46 -0.88 -1.71
C PRO A 308 -23.02 -1.48 -3.01
N PRO A 309 -22.16 -2.07 -3.84
CA PRO A 309 -22.54 -2.65 -5.13
C PRO A 309 -23.49 -3.84 -4.91
N LEU A 310 -24.38 -4.09 -5.88
CA LEU A 310 -25.25 -5.26 -5.86
C LEU A 310 -24.44 -6.57 -5.98
N PRO A 311 -24.94 -7.70 -5.46
CA PRO A 311 -24.29 -9.01 -5.55
C PRO A 311 -23.91 -9.44 -6.97
N GLU A 312 -24.70 -9.04 -7.98
CA GLU A 312 -24.43 -9.29 -9.40
C GLU A 312 -23.13 -8.62 -9.92
N ARG A 313 -22.61 -7.63 -9.19
CA ARG A 313 -21.36 -6.92 -9.52
C ARG A 313 -20.17 -7.46 -8.73
N THR A 314 -20.41 -8.06 -7.57
CA THR A 314 -19.38 -8.64 -6.71
C THR A 314 -19.18 -10.14 -6.96
N ASN A 315 -20.15 -10.82 -7.57
CA ASN A 315 -20.14 -12.25 -7.88
C ASN A 315 -19.61 -13.10 -6.70
N PRO A 316 -20.26 -13.03 -5.52
CA PRO A 316 -19.83 -13.83 -4.39
C PRO A 316 -19.92 -15.32 -4.73
N LEU A 317 -18.87 -16.07 -4.42
CA LEU A 317 -18.87 -17.52 -4.57
C LEU A 317 -19.67 -18.16 -3.43
N TYR A 318 -20.26 -19.32 -3.72
CA TYR A 318 -21.04 -20.08 -2.76
C TYR A 318 -20.16 -20.57 -1.58
N LEU A 319 -20.75 -20.54 -0.38
CA LEU A 319 -20.16 -21.03 0.87
C LEU A 319 -21.14 -22.06 1.48
N SER A 320 -20.63 -23.20 1.94
CA SER A 320 -21.43 -24.27 2.53
C SER A 320 -21.31 -24.28 4.06
N VAL A 321 -22.40 -24.67 4.72
CA VAL A 321 -22.44 -24.94 6.18
C VAL A 321 -22.89 -26.37 6.48
N GLU A 322 -23.03 -27.21 5.45
CA GLU A 322 -23.59 -28.57 5.58
C GLU A 322 -22.72 -29.49 6.48
N GLY A 323 -21.40 -29.28 6.47
CA GLY A 323 -20.46 -30.01 7.31
C GLY A 323 -20.30 -29.44 8.72
N CYS A 324 -20.99 -28.36 9.07
CA CYS A 324 -20.85 -27.74 10.38
C CYS A 324 -21.66 -28.48 11.45
N ASN A 325 -21.01 -28.88 12.54
CA ASN A 325 -21.69 -29.45 13.70
C ASN A 325 -22.34 -28.34 14.54
N ILE A 326 -23.46 -27.80 14.03
CA ILE A 326 -24.23 -26.75 14.71
C ILE A 326 -25.08 -27.43 15.78
N SER A 327 -24.62 -27.41 17.02
CA SER A 327 -25.44 -27.77 18.18
C SER A 327 -26.73 -26.97 18.11
N THR A 328 -27.87 -27.66 17.99
CA THR A 328 -29.23 -27.11 17.92
C THR A 328 -29.60 -26.36 19.21
N GLY A 329 -29.05 -25.17 19.38
CA GLY A 329 -29.37 -24.22 20.44
C GLY A 329 -29.66 -22.87 19.81
N ASN A 330 -30.94 -22.57 19.61
CA ASN A 330 -31.48 -21.26 19.24
C ASN A 330 -30.85 -20.57 18.02
N LEU A 331 -30.93 -21.21 16.84
CA LEU A 331 -31.01 -20.44 15.60
C LEU A 331 -32.46 -20.02 15.37
N THR A 332 -32.92 -19.01 16.12
CA THR A 332 -33.64 -17.96 15.39
C THR A 332 -32.63 -17.50 14.36
N ALA A 333 -32.93 -17.74 13.08
CA ALA A 333 -32.31 -17.00 12.01
C ALA A 333 -32.67 -15.52 12.23
N THR A 334 -32.00 -14.87 13.17
CA THR A 334 -31.71 -13.47 13.03
C THR A 334 -30.82 -13.44 11.81
N GLU A 335 -31.46 -13.19 10.65
CA GLU A 335 -30.82 -12.45 9.59
C GLU A 335 -29.94 -11.42 10.29
N SER A 336 -28.63 -11.66 10.30
CA SER A 336 -27.73 -10.61 10.73
C SER A 336 -28.07 -9.47 9.78
N PRO A 337 -28.51 -8.30 10.28
CA PRO A 337 -28.53 -7.16 9.42
C PRO A 337 -27.06 -7.01 9.08
N LEU A 338 -26.73 -7.31 7.83
CA LEU A 338 -25.61 -6.74 7.15
C LEU A 338 -25.56 -5.27 7.59
N THR A 339 -24.76 -4.94 8.60
CA THR A 339 -24.51 -3.56 9.02
C THR A 339 -23.53 -2.93 8.05
N PHE A 340 -23.82 -3.08 6.75
CA PHE A 340 -23.72 -1.92 5.88
C PHE A 340 -24.76 -0.94 6.41
N PHE A 341 -24.50 0.37 6.36
CA PHE A 341 -25.50 1.36 6.67
C PHE A 341 -26.83 0.95 6.03
N ASN A 342 -27.77 0.47 6.85
CA ASN A 342 -29.10 0.10 6.40
C ASN A 342 -29.78 1.43 6.08
N VAL A 343 -29.48 1.95 4.90
CA VAL A 343 -30.38 2.83 4.17
C VAL A 343 -31.57 1.92 3.84
N SER A 344 -32.43 1.78 4.85
CA SER A 344 -33.72 1.12 4.87
C SER A 344 -34.42 1.32 3.54
N ALA A 345 -34.32 0.36 2.60
CA ALA A 345 -34.94 0.32 1.27
C ALA A 345 -35.49 1.66 0.74
N ALA A 346 -34.71 2.72 0.87
CA ALA A 346 -35.09 4.07 0.54
C ALA A 346 -34.51 4.23 -0.85
N GLU A 347 -35.43 4.31 -1.83
CA GLU A 347 -35.19 4.48 -3.26
C GLU A 347 -33.70 4.61 -3.60
N ARG A 348 -33.06 3.47 -3.87
CA ARG A 348 -31.66 3.43 -4.26
C ARG A 348 -31.52 4.29 -5.51
N PRO A 349 -30.76 5.39 -5.48
CA PRO A 349 -30.72 6.32 -6.61
C PRO A 349 -30.10 5.64 -7.83
N ALA A 350 -30.51 6.00 -9.04
CA ALA A 350 -29.97 5.40 -10.28
C ALA A 350 -28.44 5.55 -10.43
N LEU A 351 -27.85 6.53 -9.74
CA LEU A 351 -26.40 6.72 -9.61
C LEU A 351 -25.73 5.59 -8.82
N ALA A 352 -26.42 4.96 -7.87
CA ALA A 352 -25.88 3.89 -7.05
C ALA A 352 -25.54 2.63 -7.86
N ASP A 353 -26.36 2.30 -8.86
CA ASP A 353 -26.19 1.08 -9.66
C ASP A 353 -25.17 1.21 -10.78
N ASN A 354 -24.84 2.46 -11.14
CA ASN A 354 -23.87 2.78 -12.19
C ASN A 354 -22.63 3.45 -11.59
N TRP A 355 -22.74 4.72 -11.22
CA TRP A 355 -21.63 5.57 -10.82
C TRP A 355 -20.92 5.10 -9.54
N TYR A 356 -21.68 4.72 -8.50
CA TYR A 356 -21.11 4.23 -7.23
C TYR A 356 -20.75 2.73 -7.27
N SER A 357 -21.23 2.01 -8.28
CA SER A 357 -20.89 0.59 -8.48
C SER A 357 -19.59 0.38 -9.24
N LEU A 358 -18.90 1.45 -9.69
CA LEU A 358 -17.60 1.36 -10.33
C LEU A 358 -16.60 0.58 -9.47
N SER A 359 -15.82 -0.32 -10.09
CA SER A 359 -14.77 -1.05 -9.36
C SER A 359 -13.82 -0.08 -8.66
N TYR A 360 -13.50 -0.36 -7.40
CA TYR A 360 -12.61 0.50 -6.61
C TYR A 360 -11.19 0.56 -7.18
N LEU A 361 -10.80 -0.44 -7.98
CA LEU A 361 -9.53 -0.44 -8.72
C LEU A 361 -9.47 0.66 -9.79
N TYR A 362 -10.62 1.11 -10.30
CA TYR A 362 -10.69 2.21 -11.27
C TYR A 362 -10.71 3.60 -10.64
N PHE A 363 -10.80 3.72 -9.31
CA PHE A 363 -10.79 5.03 -8.65
C PHE A 363 -9.49 5.79 -8.95
N SER A 364 -8.36 5.08 -8.96
CA SER A 364 -7.06 5.67 -9.33
C SER A 364 -7.08 6.18 -10.78
N THR A 365 -7.51 5.34 -11.72
CA THR A 365 -7.60 5.69 -13.14
C THR A 365 -8.52 6.89 -13.37
N LEU A 366 -9.71 6.89 -12.77
CA LEU A 366 -10.66 7.99 -12.87
C LEU A 366 -10.04 9.29 -12.35
N GLY A 367 -9.45 9.28 -11.15
CA GLY A 367 -8.81 10.45 -10.56
C GLY A 367 -7.66 10.97 -11.41
N THR A 368 -6.80 10.09 -11.92
CA THR A 368 -5.69 10.47 -12.81
C THR A 368 -6.18 11.11 -14.10
N LEU A 369 -7.15 10.50 -14.77
CA LEU A 369 -7.68 11.00 -16.04
C LEU A 369 -8.39 12.34 -15.87
N ILE A 370 -9.23 12.50 -14.85
CA ILE A 370 -9.90 13.78 -14.58
C ILE A 370 -8.89 14.89 -14.29
N THR A 371 -7.89 14.62 -13.44
CA THR A 371 -6.83 15.60 -13.15
C THR A 371 -6.09 16.02 -14.42
N MET A 372 -5.72 15.07 -15.28
CA MET A 372 -5.01 15.36 -16.52
C MET A 372 -5.89 16.14 -17.51
N VAL A 373 -7.13 15.69 -17.76
CA VAL A 373 -8.03 16.31 -18.74
C VAL A 373 -8.35 17.75 -18.33
N VAL A 374 -8.80 17.96 -17.09
CA VAL A 374 -9.10 19.31 -16.59
C VAL A 374 -7.84 20.17 -16.56
N GLY A 375 -6.71 19.60 -16.11
CA GLY A 375 -5.45 20.32 -16.07
C GLY A 375 -4.97 20.78 -17.44
N ILE A 376 -5.05 19.92 -18.46
CA ILE A 376 -4.72 20.25 -19.85
C ILE A 376 -5.62 21.38 -20.36
N ILE A 377 -6.94 21.25 -20.21
CA ILE A 377 -7.90 22.25 -20.70
C ILE A 377 -7.61 23.62 -20.05
N ILE A 378 -7.51 23.66 -18.73
CA ILE A 378 -7.29 24.92 -18.01
C ILE A 378 -5.91 25.50 -18.32
N SER A 379 -4.85 24.67 -18.43
CA SER A 379 -3.53 25.15 -18.82
C SER A 379 -3.51 25.75 -20.22
N LEU A 380 -4.23 25.16 -21.19
CA LEU A 380 -4.37 25.75 -22.52
C LEU A 380 -5.12 27.09 -22.47
N LEU A 381 -6.21 27.18 -21.71
CA LEU A 381 -7.00 28.41 -21.56
C LEU A 381 -6.25 29.54 -20.84
N THR A 382 -5.39 29.19 -19.88
CA THR A 382 -4.63 30.15 -19.06
C THR A 382 -3.23 30.45 -19.62
N GLY A 383 -2.98 30.11 -20.89
CA GLY A 383 -1.79 30.54 -21.62
C GLY A 383 -0.55 29.67 -21.43
N GLY A 384 -0.71 28.39 -21.05
CA GLY A 384 0.38 27.44 -20.82
C GLY A 384 1.32 27.22 -22.02
N LEU A 385 0.83 27.44 -23.25
CA LEU A 385 1.66 27.41 -24.48
C LEU A 385 2.76 28.48 -24.52
N LYS A 386 2.68 29.51 -23.66
CA LYS A 386 3.69 30.57 -23.57
C LYS A 386 4.82 30.25 -22.59
N GLN A 387 4.75 29.13 -21.86
CA GLN A 387 5.79 28.75 -20.91
C GLN A 387 6.99 28.10 -21.60
N ASN A 388 8.19 28.47 -21.13
CA ASN A 388 9.43 27.82 -21.51
C ASN A 388 9.81 26.81 -20.42
N THR A 389 9.43 25.55 -20.62
CA THR A 389 9.66 24.47 -19.67
C THR A 389 11.00 23.80 -19.95
N ASP A 390 11.84 23.64 -18.92
CA ASP A 390 13.11 22.93 -19.05
C ASP A 390 12.85 21.45 -19.41
N ARG A 391 13.40 21.02 -20.56
CA ARG A 391 13.24 19.65 -21.08
C ARG A 391 13.71 18.57 -20.11
N ARG A 392 14.58 18.90 -19.15
CA ARG A 392 15.08 17.94 -18.14
C ARG A 392 14.01 17.44 -17.17
N PHE A 393 12.91 18.17 -17.01
CA PHE A 393 11.79 17.76 -16.16
C PHE A 393 10.72 16.96 -16.91
N LEU A 394 10.82 16.91 -18.24
CA LEU A 394 9.88 16.18 -19.08
C LEU A 394 10.40 14.76 -19.33
N LEU A 395 9.48 13.80 -19.41
CA LEU A 395 9.86 12.44 -19.79
C LEU A 395 10.26 12.42 -21.26
N THR A 396 11.51 12.06 -21.53
CA THR A 396 12.03 11.98 -22.90
C THR A 396 12.05 10.54 -23.41
N LYS A 397 12.14 10.38 -24.73
CA LYS A 397 12.29 9.05 -25.36
C LYS A 397 13.59 8.35 -24.91
N GLU A 398 14.62 9.11 -24.60
CA GLU A 398 15.91 8.60 -24.12
C GLU A 398 15.78 7.94 -22.75
N ASP A 399 14.94 8.48 -21.86
CA ASP A 399 14.66 7.89 -20.55
C ASP A 399 14.05 6.49 -20.71
N PHE A 400 13.16 6.32 -21.69
CA PHE A 400 12.52 5.03 -21.98
C PHE A 400 13.52 4.02 -22.57
N LEU A 401 14.38 4.46 -23.49
CA LEU A 401 15.37 3.59 -24.15
C LEU A 401 16.53 3.20 -23.22
N SER A 402 16.91 4.08 -22.28
CA SER A 402 17.96 3.82 -21.29
C SER A 402 17.63 2.65 -20.35
N ASN A 403 16.35 2.30 -20.21
CA ASN A 403 15.92 1.15 -19.41
C ASN A 403 16.18 -0.21 -20.08
N PHE A 404 16.31 -0.25 -21.41
CA PHE A 404 16.52 -1.48 -22.18
C PHE A 404 17.98 -1.69 -22.59
N SER A 405 18.82 -0.67 -22.49
CA SER A 405 20.26 -0.78 -22.76
C SER A 405 21.00 -1.39 -21.56
N TRP A 406 20.77 -2.69 -21.30
CA TRP A 406 21.55 -3.46 -20.33
C TRP A 406 22.99 -3.73 -20.80
N SER A 407 23.26 -3.49 -22.09
CA SER A 407 24.57 -3.65 -22.68
C SER A 407 24.78 -2.57 -23.75
N LYS A 408 25.40 -1.46 -23.34
CA LYS A 408 26.32 -0.73 -24.22
C LYS A 408 27.43 -0.14 -23.35
N SER A 409 28.60 -0.75 -23.54
CA SER A 409 29.91 -0.18 -23.27
C SER A 409 29.94 1.30 -23.64
N GLU A 410 30.66 2.08 -22.81
CA GLU A 410 31.11 3.45 -23.07
C GLU A 410 31.32 3.70 -24.57
N THR A 411 30.30 4.23 -25.22
CA THR A 411 30.47 4.69 -26.59
C THR A 411 31.11 6.06 -26.46
N LYS A 412 32.44 6.11 -26.65
CA LYS A 412 33.20 7.35 -26.90
C LYS A 412 32.48 8.13 -28.00
N VAL A 413 31.76 9.17 -27.61
CA VAL A 413 31.34 10.21 -28.54
C VAL A 413 32.54 11.13 -28.70
N GLU A 414 33.06 11.18 -29.93
CA GLU A 414 34.16 12.04 -30.33
C GLU A 414 33.90 13.49 -29.96
N VAL A 415 34.92 14.06 -29.33
CA VAL A 415 35.02 15.45 -28.89
C VAL A 415 35.14 16.34 -30.12
N LEU A 416 34.15 17.21 -30.34
CA LEU A 416 34.37 18.48 -31.05
C LEU A 416 33.69 19.61 -30.27
N ASN A 417 34.53 20.34 -29.55
CA ASN A 417 34.33 21.66 -28.95
C ASN A 417 33.05 21.89 -28.13
N ARG A 418 33.12 21.59 -26.82
CA ARG A 418 32.40 22.36 -25.82
C ARG A 418 33.31 22.62 -24.63
N GLN A 419 33.45 23.89 -24.27
CA GLN A 419 34.22 24.38 -23.12
C GLN A 419 33.93 23.55 -21.87
N SER A 420 35.00 23.24 -21.14
CA SER A 420 35.02 22.51 -19.89
C SER A 420 34.15 23.18 -18.83
N PHE A 421 32.91 22.71 -18.68
CA PHE A 421 32.23 22.78 -17.40
C PHE A 421 32.43 21.44 -16.72
N THR A 422 33.17 21.46 -15.62
CA THR A 422 33.35 20.34 -14.69
C THR A 422 31.98 19.83 -14.27
N VAL A 423 31.53 18.73 -14.88
CA VAL A 423 30.43 17.93 -14.35
C VAL A 423 30.96 17.30 -13.08
N ARG A 424 30.65 17.96 -11.96
CA ARG A 424 30.81 17.39 -10.63
C ARG A 424 29.91 16.17 -10.59
N ALA A 425 30.52 15.01 -10.34
CA ALA A 425 29.80 13.79 -9.99
C ALA A 425 29.08 14.03 -8.66
N GLU A 426 27.97 14.76 -8.68
CA GLU A 426 27.14 15.03 -7.51
C GLU A 426 26.07 13.94 -7.40
N GLY A 427 26.49 12.79 -6.89
CA GLY A 427 25.72 12.23 -5.78
C GLY A 427 26.07 13.08 -4.57
N MET A 428 25.37 14.19 -4.36
CA MET A 428 25.45 14.88 -3.08
C MET A 428 24.80 13.94 -2.07
N ASP A 429 25.58 13.46 -1.09
CA ASP A 429 25.01 12.87 0.13
C ASP A 429 23.93 13.83 0.61
N ASN A 430 22.68 13.36 0.66
CA ASN A 430 21.58 14.18 1.13
C ASN A 430 21.89 14.57 2.59
N PRO A 431 22.04 15.86 2.93
CA PRO A 431 22.32 16.28 4.30
C PRO A 431 21.21 15.88 5.28
N ALA A 432 20.00 15.57 4.80
CA ALA A 432 18.91 15.00 5.61
C ALA A 432 19.16 13.55 6.07
N PHE A 433 20.14 12.84 5.48
CA PHE A 433 20.49 11.45 5.80
C PHE A 433 21.98 11.32 6.16
N SER A 434 22.48 12.31 6.88
CA SER A 434 23.84 12.31 7.42
C SER A 434 24.06 11.14 8.40
N HIS A 435 25.24 10.52 8.32
CA HIS A 435 25.72 9.45 9.22
C HIS A 435 25.77 9.82 10.72
N ILE A 436 25.43 11.07 11.08
CA ILE A 436 25.46 11.61 12.44
C ILE A 436 24.51 10.87 13.40
N GLU A 437 23.44 10.22 12.92
CA GLU A 437 22.50 9.49 13.79
C GLU A 437 23.16 8.31 14.53
N MET A 438 24.21 7.70 13.98
CA MET A 438 24.95 6.61 14.68
C MET A 438 26.09 7.12 15.56
N ASP A 439 26.67 8.28 15.25
CA ASP A 439 27.82 8.77 16.02
C ASP A 439 27.43 9.33 17.38
N ILE A 440 26.17 9.70 17.61
CA ILE A 440 25.71 10.12 18.94
C ILE A 440 25.70 8.93 19.93
N ALA A 441 25.48 7.71 19.45
CA ALA A 441 25.59 6.49 20.26
C ALA A 441 27.06 6.05 20.45
N SER A 442 27.91 6.23 19.43
CA SER A 442 29.34 5.89 19.50
C SER A 442 30.12 6.87 20.41
N THR A 443 29.74 8.16 20.42
CA THR A 443 30.41 9.20 21.21
C THR A 443 30.07 9.10 22.69
N LYS A 444 28.87 8.61 23.06
CA LYS A 444 28.53 8.32 24.47
C LYS A 444 29.36 7.17 25.05
N ASN A 445 29.76 6.20 24.24
CA ASN A 445 30.60 5.08 24.69
C ASN A 445 32.11 5.39 24.67
N LYS A 446 32.55 6.49 24.03
CA LYS A 446 33.94 6.94 24.07
C LYS A 446 34.24 8.02 25.13
N ALA A 447 33.22 8.60 25.76
CA ALA A 447 33.40 9.64 26.77
C ALA A 447 33.64 9.11 28.21
N ASN A 448 33.47 7.80 28.46
CA ASN A 448 33.67 7.20 29.79
C ASN A 448 34.99 6.43 29.95
N GLY A 449 35.96 6.66 29.08
CA GLY A 449 37.25 6.01 29.17
C GLY A 449 38.34 6.82 28.52
N LEU A 450 38.78 7.91 29.16
CA LEU A 450 40.16 8.38 29.06
C LEU A 450 40.48 9.41 30.17
N HIS A 451 41.30 8.94 31.11
CA HIS A 451 42.31 9.62 31.92
C HIS A 451 41.97 10.54 33.12
N ILE A 452 42.41 10.00 34.27
CA ILE A 452 43.04 10.58 35.48
C ILE A 452 42.13 11.29 36.48
#